data_AF-A0A3B0T1A1-F1
#
_entry.id   AF-A0A3B0T1A1-F1
#
_cell.length_a   1.000
_cell.length_b   1.000
_cell.length_c   1.000
_cell.angle_alpha   90.00
_cell.angle_beta   90.00
_cell.angle_gamma   90.00
#
_symmetry.space_group_name_H-M   'P 1'
#
loop_
_entity.id
_entity.type
_entity.pdbx_description
1 polymer ?
#
loop_
_entity_poly.entity_id
_entity_poly.type
_entity_poly.pdbx_seq_one_letter_code
_entity_poly.pdbx_strand_id
1 'polypeptide(L)'
;MHPFDTIIVISIACCVGFPPAIYVKKDHVLAAGYFVASTIGAFAGSYLFLIQVSWLDKPGVIIGGLAGATLLVVTWHFARKNKALGRY
;
A
#
# COMPACT_ATOMS: atom_id res chain seq x y z
N MET A 1 10.46 -14.85 -1.87
CA MET A 1 10.95 -13.51 -1.51
C MET A 1 12.08 -13.67 -0.53
N HIS A 2 13.24 -13.09 -0.82
CA HIS A 2 14.33 -13.04 0.14
C HIS A 2 13.88 -12.16 1.32
N PRO A 3 14.34 -12.40 2.56
CA PRO A 3 14.01 -11.54 3.71
C PRO A 3 14.30 -10.04 3.46
N PHE A 4 15.24 -9.75 2.55
CA PHE A 4 15.58 -8.41 2.11
C PHE A 4 14.45 -7.72 1.31
N ASP A 5 13.72 -8.48 0.49
CA ASP A 5 12.58 -7.98 -0.29
C ASP A 5 11.44 -7.58 0.65
N THR A 6 11.24 -8.34 1.73
CA THR A 6 10.23 -8.08 2.75
C THR A 6 10.48 -6.75 3.47
N ILE A 7 11.74 -6.42 3.78
CA ILE A 7 12.13 -5.14 4.39
C ILE A 7 11.82 -3.96 3.45
N ILE A 8 12.05 -4.15 2.15
CA ILE A 8 11.74 -3.15 1.11
C ILE A 8 10.24 -2.92 1.02
N VAL A 9 9.44 -3.98 0.97
CA VAL A 9 7.97 -3.90 0.94
C VAL A 9 7.42 -3.18 2.17
N ILE A 10 7.95 -3.49 3.36
CA ILE A 10 7.55 -2.83 4.62
C ILE A 10 7.95 -1.35 4.61
N SER A 11 9.13 -1.02 4.09
CA SER A 11 9.59 0.37 3.96
C SER A 11 8.67 1.18 3.02
N ILE A 12 8.31 0.61 1.87
CA ILE A 12 7.36 1.22 0.92
C ILE A 12 5.98 1.41 1.57
N ALA A 13 5.50 0.40 2.29
CA ALA A 13 4.22 0.47 2.99
C ALA A 13 4.20 1.59 4.04
N CYS A 14 5.29 1.76 4.80
CA CYS A 14 5.47 2.88 5.73
C CYS A 14 5.39 4.23 4.98
N CYS A 15 6.16 4.38 3.90
CA CYS A 15 6.23 5.62 3.13
C CYS A 15 4.91 6.00 2.45
N VAL A 16 4.09 5.03 2.04
CA VAL A 16 2.80 5.29 1.35
C VAL A 16 1.63 5.40 2.34
N GLY A 17 1.69 4.68 3.47
CA GLY A 17 0.61 4.66 4.47
C GLY A 17 0.62 5.84 5.44
N PHE A 18 1.81 6.35 5.82
CA PHE A 18 1.92 7.45 6.79
C PHE A 18 1.51 8.84 6.27
N PRO A 19 1.82 9.26 5.02
CA PRO A 19 1.39 10.56 4.53
C PRO A 19 -0.14 10.75 4.57
N PRO A 20 -0.98 9.85 4.03
CA PRO A 20 -2.43 10.01 4.14
C PRO A 20 -2.93 9.90 5.59
N ALA A 21 -2.26 9.12 6.43
CA ALA A 21 -2.56 9.02 7.86
C ALA A 21 -2.37 10.34 8.61
N ILE A 22 -1.30 11.09 8.32
CA ILE A 22 -0.98 12.37 8.97
C ILE A 22 -1.90 13.49 8.46
N TYR A 23 -2.27 13.46 7.18
CA TYR A 23 -3.01 14.55 6.54
C TYR A 23 -4.55 14.44 6.65
N VAL A 24 -5.14 13.25 6.81
CA VAL A 24 -6.61 13.07 6.66
C VAL A 24 -7.42 13.32 7.93
N LYS A 25 -6.84 13.19 9.13
CA LYS A 25 -7.36 13.59 10.45
C LYS A 25 -6.38 13.05 11.50
N LYS A 26 -6.18 13.74 12.63
CA LYS A 26 -5.36 13.28 13.78
C LYS A 26 -5.96 12.05 14.50
N ASP A 27 -6.68 11.20 13.79
CA ASP A 27 -7.29 9.97 14.29
C ASP A 27 -6.29 8.82 14.15
N HIS A 28 -5.72 8.39 15.27
CA HIS A 28 -4.73 7.30 15.30
C HIS A 28 -5.29 5.98 14.72
N VAL A 29 -6.60 5.76 14.82
CA VAL A 29 -7.28 4.59 14.25
C VAL A 29 -7.30 4.66 12.72
N LEU A 30 -7.46 5.86 12.15
CA LEU A 30 -7.36 6.04 10.70
C LEU A 30 -5.95 5.79 10.20
N ALA A 31 -4.95 6.26 10.96
CA ALA A 31 -3.55 6.06 10.64
C ALA A 31 -3.18 4.57 10.57
N ALA A 32 -3.59 3.81 11.58
CA ALA A 32 -3.40 2.37 11.60
C ALA A 32 -4.08 1.67 10.40
N GLY A 33 -5.29 2.08 10.04
CA GLY A 33 -6.00 1.54 8.88
C GLY A 33 -5.27 1.80 7.54
N TYR A 34 -4.75 3.02 7.34
CA TYR A 34 -3.97 3.34 6.15
C TYR A 34 -2.63 2.61 6.10
N PHE A 35 -2.01 2.40 7.26
CA PHE A 35 -0.77 1.63 7.38
C PHE A 35 -0.97 0.15 7.04
N VAL A 36 -2.04 -0.48 7.52
CA VAL A 36 -2.38 -1.87 7.20
C VAL A 36 -2.75 -2.01 5.73
N ALA A 37 -3.52 -1.06 5.18
CA ALA A 37 -3.88 -1.04 3.76
C ALA A 37 -2.63 -0.90 2.87
N SER A 38 -1.70 -0.01 3.19
CA SER A 38 -0.48 0.15 2.40
C SER A 38 0.43 -1.08 2.50
N THR A 39 0.50 -1.78 3.64
CA THR A 39 1.27 -3.04 3.76
C THR A 39 0.67 -4.15 2.90
N ILE A 40 -0.64 -4.38 2.99
CA ILE A 40 -1.33 -5.39 2.18
C ILE A 40 -1.18 -5.07 0.69
N GLY A 41 -1.36 -3.80 0.32
CA GLY A 41 -1.19 -3.34 -1.07
C GLY A 41 0.23 -3.52 -1.58
N ALA A 42 1.24 -3.21 -0.75
CA ALA A 42 2.64 -3.40 -1.12
C ALA A 42 2.97 -4.88 -1.33
N PHE A 43 2.54 -5.77 -0.43
CA PHE A 43 2.75 -7.20 -0.57
C PHE A 43 2.05 -7.78 -1.80
N ALA A 44 0.77 -7.45 -1.99
CA ALA A 44 0.00 -7.94 -3.15
C ALA A 44 0.59 -7.42 -4.46
N GLY A 45 0.97 -6.15 -4.52
CA GLY A 45 1.58 -5.53 -5.68
C GLY A 45 2.94 -6.13 -6.02
N SER A 46 3.84 -6.29 -5.04
CA SER A 46 5.14 -6.94 -5.25
C SER A 46 4.99 -8.40 -5.69
N TYR A 47 4.02 -9.15 -5.15
CA TYR A 47 3.78 -10.53 -5.53
C TYR A 47 3.25 -10.68 -6.96
N LEU A 48 2.29 -9.84 -7.36
CA LEU A 48 1.77 -9.81 -8.73
C LEU A 48 2.87 -9.44 -9.74
N PHE A 49 3.74 -8.50 -9.37
CA PHE A 49 4.85 -8.08 -10.24
C PHE A 49 5.92 -9.15 -10.38
N LEU A 50 6.21 -9.91 -9.32
CA LEU A 50 7.10 -11.08 -9.39
C LEU A 50 6.55 -12.18 -10.31
N ILE A 51 5.22 -12.37 -10.33
CA ILE A 51 4.58 -13.34 -11.22
C ILE A 51 4.61 -12.88 -12.68
N GLN A 52 4.32 -11.60 -12.95
CA GLN A 52 4.26 -11.07 -14.31
C GLN A 52 5.64 -10.79 -14.91
N VAL A 53 6.60 -10.35 -14.09
CA VAL A 53 7.90 -9.83 -14.52
C VAL A 53 9.00 -10.41 -13.66
N SER A 54 9.19 -11.73 -13.75
CA SER A 54 10.22 -12.48 -13.02
C SER A 54 11.66 -12.08 -13.41
N TRP A 55 11.86 -11.43 -14.56
CA TRP A 55 13.19 -10.95 -15.00
C TRP A 55 13.70 -9.71 -14.26
N LEU A 56 12.82 -8.99 -13.54
CA LEU A 56 13.15 -7.77 -12.81
C LEU A 56 13.09 -8.02 -11.30
N ASP A 57 13.58 -9.17 -10.82
CA ASP A 57 13.48 -9.64 -9.41
C ASP A 57 13.44 -8.52 -8.35
N LYS A 58 14.52 -7.74 -8.22
CA LYS A 58 14.62 -6.66 -7.21
C LYS A 58 13.85 -5.37 -7.58
N PRO A 59 14.06 -4.75 -8.75
CA PRO A 59 13.34 -3.52 -9.11
C PRO A 59 11.83 -3.73 -9.30
N GLY A 60 11.41 -4.90 -9.74
CA GLY A 60 10.01 -5.30 -9.89
C GLY A 60 9.27 -5.40 -8.56
N VAL A 61 9.93 -5.90 -7.51
CA VAL A 61 9.37 -5.87 -6.14
C VAL A 61 9.13 -4.44 -5.68
N ILE A 62 10.07 -3.53 -5.94
CA ILE A 62 9.94 -2.11 -5.57
C ILE A 62 8.79 -1.46 -6.32
N ILE A 63 8.77 -1.56 -7.65
CA ILE A 63 7.77 -0.91 -8.51
C ILE A 63 6.38 -1.50 -8.23
N GLY A 64 6.29 -2.83 -8.15
CA GLY A 64 5.06 -3.54 -7.83
C GLY A 64 4.53 -3.18 -6.45
N GLY A 65 5.42 -3.11 -5.45
CA GLY A 65 5.05 -2.73 -4.09
C GLY A 65 4.56 -1.28 -4.00
N LEU A 66 5.23 -0.36 -4.69
CA LEU A 66 4.84 1.05 -4.73
C LEU A 66 3.49 1.24 -5.43
N ALA A 67 3.31 0.60 -6.58
CA ALA A 67 2.07 0.65 -7.33
C ALA A 67 0.92 0.04 -6.52
N GLY A 68 1.10 -1.16 -5.96
CA GLY A 68 0.07 -1.85 -5.18
C GLY A 68 -0.31 -1.12 -3.89
N ALA A 69 0.67 -0.61 -3.14
CA ALA A 69 0.41 0.18 -1.93
C ALA A 69 -0.39 1.44 -2.25
N THR A 70 -0.01 2.16 -3.31
CA THR A 70 -0.67 3.39 -3.74
C THR A 70 -2.11 3.11 -4.20
N LEU A 71 -2.31 2.09 -5.02
CA LEU A 71 -3.63 1.72 -5.54
C LEU A 71 -4.59 1.34 -4.42
N LEU A 72 -4.12 0.54 -3.45
CA LEU A 72 -4.96 0.11 -2.32
C LEU A 72 -5.29 1.28 -1.37
N VAL A 73 -4.34 2.16 -1.11
CA VAL A 73 -4.55 3.36 -0.28
C VAL A 73 -5.54 4.32 -0.95
N VAL A 74 -5.41 4.56 -2.26
CA VAL A 74 -6.31 5.42 -3.04
C VAL A 74 -7.71 4.82 -3.09
N THR A 75 -7.84 3.53 -3.39
CA THR A 75 -9.15 2.85 -3.39
C THR A 75 -9.78 2.84 -2.01
N TRP A 76 -9.01 2.61 -0.93
CA TRP A 76 -9.51 2.72 0.44
C TRP A 76 -9.99 4.15 0.75
N HIS A 77 -9.25 5.17 0.33
CA HIS A 77 -9.63 6.57 0.50
C HIS A 77 -10.93 6.90 -0.26
N PHE A 78 -11.05 6.47 -1.52
CA PHE A 78 -12.26 6.67 -2.33
C PHE A 78 -13.47 5.89 -1.79
N ALA A 79 -13.30 4.62 -1.42
CA ALA A 79 -14.34 3.80 -0.81
C ALA A 79 -14.88 4.46 0.46
N ARG A 80 -13.99 5.04 1.28
CA ARG A 80 -14.40 5.78 2.47
C ARG A 80 -15.11 7.09 2.16
N LYS A 81 -14.63 7.85 1.17
CA LYS A 81 -15.30 9.08 0.71
C LYS A 81 -16.73 8.78 0.25
N ASN A 82 -16.93 7.68 -0.47
CA ASN A 82 -18.27 7.25 -0.90
C ASN A 82 -19.15 6.77 0.26
N LYS A 83 -18.59 6.07 1.25
CA LYS A 83 -19.31 5.69 2.48
C LYS A 83 -19.72 6.91 3.31
N ALA A 84 -18.85 7.91 3.43
CA ALA A 84 -19.13 9.15 4.13
C ALA A 84 -20.19 10.02 3.41
N LEU A 85 -20.32 9.87 2.09
CA LEU A 85 -21.34 10.53 1.27
C LEU A 85 -22.67 9.77 1.21
N GLY A 86 -22.81 8.65 1.94
CA GLY A 86 -24.06 7.88 1.99
C GLY A 86 -24.46 7.22 0.67
N ARG A 87 -23.51 6.95 -0.24
CA ARG A 87 -23.79 6.33 -1.56
C ARG A 87 -23.82 4.79 -1.54
N TYR A 88 -24.05 4.18 -0.38
CA TYR A 88 -24.34 2.75 -0.25
C TYR A 88 -25.36 2.53 0.87
#